data_AF-Q96RV8-F1
#
_entry.id   AF-Q96RV8-F1
#
_cell.length_a   1.000
_cell.length_b   1.000
_cell.length_c   1.000
_cell.angle_alpha   90.00
_cell.angle_beta   90.00
_cell.angle_gamma   90.00
#
_symmetry.space_group_name_H-M   'P 1'
#
loop_
_entity.id
_entity.type
_entity.pdbx_description
1 polymer ?
#
loop_
_entity_poly.entity_id
_entity_poly.type
_entity_poly.pdbx_seq_one_letter_code
_entity_poly.pdbx_strand_id
1 'polypeptide(L)' 'LLAEAGVRLLSYQTSLVSDGETWHVMGISSLLPSLEAWKQHVTEAFQFHF' A
#
# COMPACT_ATOMS: atom_id res chain seq x y z
N LEU A 1 2.13 -11.07 -0.46
CA LEU A 1 2.01 -10.03 0.61
C LEU A 1 0.59 -9.84 1.17
N LEU A 2 -0.38 -9.19 0.48
CA LEU A 2 -1.72 -8.96 1.07
C LEU A 2 -2.43 -10.27 1.48
N ALA A 3 -2.45 -11.26 0.59
CA ALA A 3 -3.06 -12.56 0.87
C ALA A 3 -2.36 -13.32 2.02
N GLU A 4 -1.02 -13.26 2.09
CA GLU A 4 -0.24 -13.83 3.20
C GLU A 4 -0.56 -13.15 4.55
N ALA A 5 -0.86 -11.85 4.52
CA ALA A 5 -1.31 -11.10 5.69
C ALA A 5 -2.81 -11.29 6.00
N GLY A 6 -3.53 -12.12 5.23
CA GLY A 6 -4.98 -12.32 5.38
C GLY A 6 -5.84 -11.10 5.02
N VAL A 7 -5.29 -10.15 4.27
CA VAL A 7 -5.94 -8.89 3.91
C VAL A 7 -6.40 -8.92 2.45
N ARG A 8 -7.61 -8.42 2.17
CA ARG A 8 -8.13 -8.28 0.81
C ARG A 8 -7.89 -6.89 0.27
N LEU A 9 -7.53 -6.81 -1.01
CA LEU A 9 -7.56 -5.58 -1.78
C LEU A 9 -9.02 -5.23 -2.11
N LEU A 10 -9.43 -4.00 -1.79
CA LEU A 10 -10.77 -3.47 -2.05
C LEU A 10 -10.78 -2.51 -3.23
N SER A 11 -9.72 -1.72 -3.39
CA SER A 11 -9.55 -0.80 -4.51
C SER A 11 -8.07 -0.60 -4.79
N TYR A 12 -7.76 -0.25 -6.03
CA TYR A 12 -6.41 0.09 -6.45
C TYR A 12 -6.48 1.24 -7.45
N GLN A 13 -5.65 2.23 -7.23
CA GLN A 13 -5.49 3.35 -8.13
C GLN A 13 -4.03 3.82 -8.12
N THR A 14 -3.59 4.33 -9.24
CA THR A 14 -2.31 5.02 -9.37
C THR A 14 -2.54 6.52 -9.25
N SER A 15 -1.72 7.21 -8.47
CA SER A 15 -1.79 8.66 -8.40
C SER A 15 -1.29 9.30 -9.70
N LEU A 16 -1.64 10.56 -9.89
CA LEU A 16 -0.83 11.45 -10.71
C LEU A 16 0.58 11.55 -10.10
N VAL A 17 1.59 11.76 -10.94
CA VAL A 17 2.98 11.89 -10.50
C VAL A 17 3.09 13.02 -9.47
N SER A 18 3.61 12.71 -8.29
CA SER A 18 3.88 13.65 -7.21
C SER A 18 5.36 13.63 -6.90
N ASP A 19 6.01 14.79 -6.96
CA ASP A 19 7.46 14.94 -6.81
C ASP A 19 8.28 14.05 -7.76
N GLY A 20 7.79 13.85 -8.98
CA GLY A 20 8.43 12.97 -9.97
C GLY A 20 8.19 11.47 -9.75
N GLU A 21 7.51 11.08 -8.68
CA GLU A 21 7.22 9.68 -8.37
C GLU A 21 5.74 9.31 -8.57
N THR A 22 5.51 8.07 -8.98
CA THR A 22 4.16 7.50 -9.09
C THR A 22 3.81 6.76 -7.82
N TRP A 23 2.70 7.13 -7.17
CA TRP A 23 2.22 6.45 -5.98
C TRP A 23 1.14 5.43 -6.33
N HIS A 24 1.21 4.30 -5.64
CA HIS A 24 0.18 3.27 -5.72
C HIS A 24 -0.67 3.34 -4.46
N VAL A 25 -1.96 3.61 -4.62
CA VAL A 25 -2.91 3.73 -3.51
C VAL A 25 -3.82 2.51 -3.52
N MET A 26 -3.84 1.80 -2.40
CA MET A 26 -4.62 0.58 -2.20
C MET A 26 -5.62 0.78 -1.06
N GLY A 27 -6.92 0.60 -1.35
CA GLY A 27 -7.91 0.38 -0.30
C GLY A 27 -7.83 -1.07 0.14
N ILE A 28 -7.65 -1.33 1.42
CA ILE A 28 -7.51 -2.69 1.98
C ILE A 28 -8.55 -2.97 3.05
N SER A 29 -8.95 -4.23 3.19
CA SER A 29 -10.05 -4.64 4.08
C SER A 29 -9.78 -4.48 5.57
N SER A 30 -8.52 -4.38 5.95
CA SER A 30 -8.06 -4.24 7.34
C SER A 30 -6.64 -3.68 7.34
N LEU A 31 -6.24 -3.07 8.46
CA LEU A 31 -4.88 -2.58 8.63
C LEU A 31 -3.87 -3.73 8.56
N LEU A 32 -2.75 -3.51 7.85
CA LEU A 32 -1.59 -4.39 7.93
C LEU A 32 -0.90 -4.20 9.28
N PRO A 33 -0.37 -5.28 9.88
CA PRO A 33 0.37 -5.20 11.14
C PRO A 33 1.75 -4.56 10.99
N SER A 34 2.33 -4.60 9.78
CA SER A 34 3.62 -4.00 9.45
C SER A 34 3.75 -3.79 7.94
N LEU A 35 4.52 -2.76 7.55
CA LEU A 35 4.88 -2.47 6.16
C LEU A 35 6.29 -2.96 5.78
N GLU A 36 7.03 -3.61 6.69
CA GLU A 36 8.43 -3.99 6.46
C GLU A 36 8.61 -4.88 5.22
N ALA A 37 7.71 -5.85 5.00
CA ALA A 37 7.76 -6.71 3.82
C ALA A 37 7.54 -5.93 2.51
N TRP A 38 6.84 -4.79 2.56
CA TRP A 38 6.57 -3.95 1.39
C TRP A 38 7.74 -3.06 1.03
N LYS A 39 8.50 -2.56 2.01
CA LYS A 39 9.70 -1.72 1.80
C LYS A 39 10.79 -2.41 0.98
N GLN A 40 10.73 -3.74 0.80
CA GLN A 40 11.62 -4.47 -0.11
C GLN A 40 11.28 -4.27 -1.59
N HIS A 41 10.08 -3.75 -1.89
CA HIS A 41 9.54 -3.63 -3.25
C HIS A 41 9.21 -2.20 -3.67
N VAL A 42 9.23 -1.25 -2.73
CA VAL A 42 8.93 0.16 -2.97
C VAL A 42 9.93 1.05 -2.23
N THR A 43 10.15 2.27 -2.73
CA THR A 43 11.02 3.26 -2.08
C THR A 43 10.47 3.68 -0.73
N GLU A 44 9.16 3.92 -0.65
CA GLU A 44 8.47 4.33 0.57
C GLU A 44 7.10 3.65 0.68
N ALA A 45 6.67 3.40 1.92
CA ALA A 45 5.38 2.80 2.22
C ALA A 45 4.74 3.47 3.43
N PHE A 46 3.50 3.92 3.27
CA PHE A 46 2.71 4.54 4.33
C PHE A 46 1.34 3.87 4.44
N GLN A 47 0.76 3.93 5.62
CA GLN A 47 -0.57 3.40 5.88
C GLN A 47 -1.34 4.41 6.74
N PHE A 48 -2.52 4.78 6.25
CA PHE A 48 -3.39 5.75 6.90
C PHE A 48 -4.68 5.05 7.33
N HIS A 49 -5.23 5.46 8.47
CA HIS A 49 -6.54 5.05 8.97
C HIS A 49 -7.32 6.33 9.28
N PHE A 50 -8.54 6.43 8.74
CA PHE A 50 -9.42 7.58 8.87
C PHE A 50 -10.74 7.14 9.51
#